data_AF-A0A4D4KTU5-F1
#
_entry.id   AF-A0A4D4KTU5-F1
#
_cell.length_a   1.000
_cell.length_b   1.000
_cell.length_c   1.000
_cell.angle_alpha   90.00
_cell.angle_beta   90.00
_cell.angle_gamma   90.00
#
_symmetry.space_group_name_H-M   'P 1'
#
loop_
_entity.id
_entity.type
_entity.pdbx_description
1 polymer ?
#
loop_
_entity_poly.entity_id
_entity_poly.type
_entity_poly.pdbx_seq_one_letter_code
_entity_poly.pdbx_strand_id
1 'polypeptide(L)'
;MPTPRQSARPNGSRRVTVTSYGRRWGDAPRDGGTALVLDVVDRLWNPPDDPAVADRMIGLTGLDSEVRDYVLAAPEAADVIEDTGRKMLALLDVQDPLEPAHLYVHCWYGRHRGVDRTAE
;
A
#
# COMPACT_ATOMS: atom_id res chain seq x y z
N MET A 1 30.84 38.85 5.27
CA MET A 1 30.40 37.49 5.65
C MET A 1 28.89 37.46 5.67
N PRO A 2 28.19 36.68 4.84
CA PRO A 2 26.74 36.59 4.92
C PRO A 2 26.35 35.52 5.96
N THR A 3 25.42 35.88 6.85
CA THR A 3 24.74 35.01 7.80
C THR A 3 24.01 33.86 7.09
N PRO A 4 24.03 32.63 7.63
CA PRO A 4 23.19 31.57 7.10
C PRO A 4 21.73 31.92 7.38
N ARG A 5 20.93 32.08 6.31
CA ARG A 5 19.48 32.03 6.41
C ARG A 5 19.12 30.62 6.88
N GLN A 6 18.62 30.51 8.11
CA GLN A 6 17.92 29.33 8.56
C GLN A 6 16.65 29.23 7.71
N SER A 7 16.72 28.41 6.65
CA SER A 7 15.54 28.03 5.88
C SER A 7 14.68 27.19 6.80
N ALA A 8 13.64 27.80 7.35
CA ALA A 8 12.55 27.08 7.98
C ALA A 8 12.02 26.10 6.93
N ARG A 9 12.35 24.81 7.10
CA ARG A 9 11.67 23.77 6.32
C ARG A 9 10.19 23.90 6.68
N PRO A 10 9.27 24.12 5.72
CA PRO A 10 7.88 23.93 6.04
C PRO A 10 7.74 22.47 6.47
N ASN A 11 7.32 22.25 7.71
CA ASN A 11 6.81 20.96 8.16
C ASN A 11 5.47 20.72 7.43
N GLY A 12 5.50 20.64 6.10
CA GLY A 12 4.45 20.01 5.32
C GLY A 12 4.69 18.52 5.47
N SER A 13 3.91 17.85 6.32
CA SER A 13 3.91 16.39 6.38
C SER A 13 3.60 15.89 4.96
N ARG A 14 4.59 15.30 4.29
CA ARG A 14 4.39 14.63 3.00
C ARG A 14 3.33 13.55 3.21
N ARG A 15 2.17 13.71 2.56
CA ARG A 15 1.02 12.82 2.72
C ARG A 15 1.12 11.70 1.70
N VAL A 16 1.15 10.46 2.18
CA VAL A 16 0.96 9.26 1.36
C VAL A 16 -0.44 8.74 1.63
N THR A 17 -1.25 8.59 0.58
CA THR A 17 -2.53 7.89 0.63
C THR A 17 -2.32 6.48 0.13
N VAL A 18 -2.71 5.48 0.92
CA VAL A 18 -2.69 4.08 0.50
C VAL A 18 -4.11 3.71 0.10
N THR A 19 -4.32 3.21 -1.11
CA THR A 19 -5.64 2.82 -1.59
C THR A 19 -5.61 1.39 -2.08
N SER A 20 -6.44 0.54 -1.48
CA SER A 20 -6.63 -0.83 -1.94
C SER A 20 -7.69 -0.94 -3.02
N TYR A 21 -7.46 -1.76 -4.04
CA TYR A 21 -8.49 -2.08 -5.03
C TYR A 21 -8.38 -3.50 -5.58
N GLY A 22 -9.46 -3.97 -6.22
CA GLY A 22 -9.48 -5.23 -6.95
C GLY A 22 -9.23 -5.01 -8.43
N ARG A 23 -8.15 -5.58 -8.98
CA ARG A 23 -7.80 -5.46 -10.42
C ARG A 23 -8.92 -5.94 -11.35
N ARG A 24 -9.75 -6.88 -10.89
CA ARG A 24 -10.94 -7.33 -11.64
C ARG A 24 -11.92 -6.19 -11.96
N TRP A 25 -11.98 -5.17 -11.09
CA TRP A 25 -12.97 -4.12 -11.15
C TRP A 25 -12.49 -2.86 -11.89
N GLY A 26 -11.22 -2.83 -12.31
CA GLY A 26 -10.63 -1.72 -13.07
C GLY A 26 -9.14 -1.53 -12.79
N ASP A 27 -8.56 -0.57 -13.49
CA ASP A 27 -7.19 -0.10 -13.23
C ASP A 27 -7.11 0.72 -11.94
N ALA A 28 -5.88 1.07 -11.52
CA ALA A 28 -5.66 1.96 -10.39
C ALA A 28 -6.45 3.28 -10.56
N PRO A 29 -7.02 3.82 -9.47
CA PRO A 29 -7.63 5.14 -9.48
C PRO A 29 -6.68 6.21 -10.04
N ARG A 30 -7.23 7.22 -10.72
CA ARG A 30 -6.47 8.30 -11.38
C ARG A 30 -6.70 9.62 -10.67
N ASP A 31 -6.36 9.66 -9.39
CA ASP A 31 -6.80 10.71 -8.47
C ASP A 31 -5.99 12.02 -8.59
N GLY A 32 -5.14 12.14 -9.62
CA GLY A 32 -4.10 13.17 -9.71
C GLY A 32 -2.89 12.82 -8.84
N GLY A 33 -1.80 13.59 -8.94
CA GLY A 33 -0.58 13.36 -8.16
C GLY A 33 0.32 12.24 -8.67
N THR A 34 1.36 11.93 -7.89
CA THR A 34 2.36 10.92 -8.24
C THR A 34 2.01 9.60 -7.57
N ALA A 35 1.98 8.51 -8.34
CA ALA A 35 1.48 7.22 -7.87
C ALA A 35 2.48 6.07 -8.07
N LEU A 36 2.52 5.16 -7.10
CA LEU A 36 3.11 3.83 -7.21
C LEU A 36 1.99 2.79 -7.16
N VAL A 37 2.06 1.79 -8.05
CA VAL A 37 1.14 0.65 -8.05
C VAL A 37 1.89 -0.59 -7.55
N LEU A 38 1.33 -1.24 -6.53
CA LEU A 38 1.82 -2.49 -5.96
C LEU A 38 0.87 -3.64 -6.30
N ASP A 39 1.36 -4.57 -7.12
CA ASP A 39 0.71 -5.85 -7.39
C ASP A 39 1.12 -6.90 -6.35
N VAL A 40 0.16 -7.37 -5.54
CA VAL A 40 0.41 -8.41 -4.54
C VAL A 40 -0.16 -9.78 -4.92
N VAL A 41 -0.65 -9.96 -6.15
CA VAL A 41 -1.36 -11.18 -6.57
C VAL A 41 -0.48 -12.43 -6.46
N ASP A 42 0.78 -12.35 -6.87
CA ASP A 42 1.72 -13.49 -6.85
C ASP A 42 2.81 -13.35 -5.79
N ARG A 43 2.62 -12.42 -4.84
CA ARG A 43 3.63 -12.04 -3.84
C ARG A 43 3.21 -12.36 -2.42
N LEU A 44 1.91 -12.48 -2.16
CA LEU A 44 1.37 -12.75 -0.84
C LEU A 44 0.38 -13.91 -0.91
N TRP A 45 0.32 -14.68 0.17
CA TRP A 45 -0.60 -15.81 0.27
C TRP A 45 -2.05 -15.37 0.15
N ASN A 46 -2.84 -16.18 -0.55
CA ASN A 46 -4.24 -15.93 -0.78
C ASN A 46 -5.07 -16.93 0.04
N PRO A 47 -5.81 -16.49 1.08
CA PRO A 47 -6.56 -17.40 1.95
C PRO A 47 -7.51 -18.37 1.22
N PRO A 48 -8.23 -17.97 0.15
CA PRO A 48 -9.07 -18.89 -0.62
C PRO A 48 -8.33 -20.03 -1.33
N ASP A 49 -7.01 -19.92 -1.55
CA ASP A 49 -6.22 -20.94 -2.23
C ASP A 49 -5.69 -21.99 -1.27
N ASP A 50 -5.73 -21.74 0.05
CA ASP A 50 -5.33 -22.70 1.08
C ASP A 50 -6.58 -23.34 1.72
N PRO A 51 -6.88 -24.62 1.42
CA PRO A 51 -8.05 -25.32 1.95
C PRO A 51 -8.03 -25.45 3.48
N ALA A 52 -6.87 -25.33 4.15
CA ALA A 52 -6.79 -25.41 5.61
C ALA A 52 -7.37 -24.18 6.31
N VAL A 53 -7.45 -23.04 5.62
CA VAL A 53 -7.94 -21.76 6.15
C VAL A 53 -9.12 -21.19 5.37
N ALA A 54 -9.37 -21.65 4.14
CA ALA A 54 -10.37 -21.11 3.23
C ALA A 54 -11.75 -20.95 3.87
N ASP A 55 -12.32 -22.02 4.45
CA ASP A 55 -13.67 -21.98 5.04
C ASP A 55 -13.80 -20.97 6.18
N ARG A 56 -12.72 -20.75 6.94
CA ARG A 56 -12.71 -19.78 8.05
C ARG A 56 -12.54 -18.35 7.56
N MET A 57 -11.69 -18.14 6.54
CA MET A 57 -11.26 -16.81 6.11
C MET A 57 -12.03 -16.26 4.90
N ILE A 58 -12.81 -17.07 4.17
CA ILE A 58 -13.50 -16.64 2.95
C ILE A 58 -14.51 -15.49 3.17
N GLY A 59 -15.11 -15.46 4.37
CA GLY A 59 -16.03 -14.41 4.79
C GLY A 59 -15.35 -13.16 5.32
N LEU A 60 -14.06 -13.24 5.65
CA LEU A 60 -13.28 -12.18 6.28
C LEU A 60 -12.66 -11.25 5.23
N THR A 61 -11.96 -10.23 5.71
CA THR A 61 -11.26 -9.23 4.91
C THR A 61 -9.84 -9.04 5.45
N GLY A 62 -8.98 -8.35 4.71
CA GLY A 62 -7.63 -7.98 5.18
C GLY A 62 -7.62 -7.03 6.39
N LEU A 63 -8.78 -6.50 6.82
CA LEU A 63 -8.90 -5.76 8.09
C LEU A 63 -8.88 -6.69 9.30
N ASP A 64 -9.38 -7.92 9.13
CA ASP A 64 -9.42 -8.94 10.17
C ASP A 64 -8.01 -9.44 10.48
N SER A 65 -7.65 -9.43 11.77
CA SER A 65 -6.30 -9.79 12.22
C SER A 65 -5.86 -11.18 11.75
N GLU A 66 -6.78 -12.15 11.73
CA GLU A 66 -6.51 -13.51 11.25
C GLU A 66 -6.07 -13.54 9.78
N VAL A 67 -6.78 -12.81 8.90
CA VAL A 67 -6.42 -12.71 7.47
C VAL A 67 -5.11 -11.95 7.30
N ARG A 68 -4.95 -10.83 8.00
CA ARG A 68 -3.73 -10.01 7.95
C ARG A 68 -2.51 -10.85 8.34
N ASP A 69 -2.58 -11.54 9.46
CA ASP A 69 -1.45 -12.28 10.01
C ASP A 69 -1.10 -13.47 9.09
N TYR A 70 -2.10 -14.13 8.49
CA TYR A 70 -1.88 -15.16 7.47
C TYR A 70 -1.21 -14.59 6.21
N VAL A 71 -1.72 -13.48 5.66
CA VAL A 71 -1.18 -12.83 4.45
C VAL A 71 0.27 -12.36 4.68
N LEU A 72 0.55 -11.77 5.84
CA LEU A 72 1.88 -11.27 6.21
C LEU A 72 2.87 -12.37 6.62
N ALA A 73 2.40 -13.60 6.86
CA ALA A 73 3.27 -14.76 7.09
C ALA A 73 3.89 -15.31 5.80
N ALA A 74 3.47 -14.82 4.62
CA ALA A 74 4.12 -15.16 3.36
C ALA A 74 5.62 -14.78 3.42
N PRO A 75 6.53 -15.67 3.00
CA PRO A 75 7.98 -15.44 3.10
C PRO A 75 8.43 -14.10 2.48
N GLU A 76 7.81 -13.72 1.37
CA GLU A 76 8.14 -12.51 0.61
C GLU A 76 7.49 -11.24 1.17
N ALA A 77 6.62 -11.34 2.18
CA ALA A 77 5.84 -10.20 2.67
C ALA A 77 6.73 -9.06 3.20
N ALA A 78 7.76 -9.40 3.98
CA ALA A 78 8.69 -8.43 4.53
C ALA A 78 9.45 -7.69 3.42
N ASP A 79 9.98 -8.43 2.45
CA ASP A 79 10.74 -7.88 1.34
C ASP A 79 9.88 -6.97 0.45
N VAL A 80 8.63 -7.37 0.19
CA VAL A 80 7.67 -6.58 -0.59
C VAL A 80 7.34 -5.26 0.11
N ILE A 81 7.12 -5.30 1.42
CA ILE A 81 6.84 -4.09 2.22
C ILE A 81 8.06 -3.17 2.23
N GLU A 82 9.26 -3.72 2.45
CA GLU A 82 10.48 -2.92 2.50
C GLU A 82 10.81 -2.28 1.15
N ASP A 83 10.77 -3.04 0.05
CA ASP A 83 11.02 -2.53 -1.29
C ASP A 83 10.00 -1.45 -1.69
N THR A 84 8.72 -1.68 -1.37
CA THR A 84 7.66 -0.68 -1.60
C THR A 84 7.92 0.58 -0.78
N GLY A 85 8.31 0.44 0.49
CA GLY A 85 8.66 1.57 1.36
C GLY A 85 9.81 2.39 0.78
N ARG A 86 10.88 1.73 0.31
CA ARG A 86 12.02 2.40 -0.35
C ARG A 86 11.61 3.13 -1.62
N LYS A 87 10.78 2.51 -2.47
CA LYS A 87 10.24 3.14 -3.69
C LYS A 87 9.39 4.36 -3.38
N MET A 88 8.54 4.29 -2.36
CA MET A 88 7.74 5.45 -1.94
C MET A 88 8.59 6.58 -1.38
N LEU A 89 9.61 6.27 -0.57
CA LEU A 89 10.53 7.31 -0.09
C LEU A 89 11.26 7.99 -1.24
N ALA A 90 11.74 7.22 -2.22
CA ALA A 90 12.36 7.77 -3.42
C ALA A 90 11.39 8.65 -4.23
N LEU A 91 10.11 8.25 -4.33
CA LEU A 91 9.07 9.02 -4.99
C LEU A 91 8.83 10.36 -4.29
N LEU A 92 8.75 10.33 -2.96
CA LEU A 92 8.55 11.50 -2.11
C LEU A 92 9.68 12.52 -2.19
N ASP A 93 10.88 12.10 -2.57
CA ASP A 93 12.06 12.97 -2.72
C ASP A 93 12.13 13.67 -4.07
N VAL A 94 11.46 13.15 -5.11
CA VAL A 94 11.47 13.72 -6.46
C VAL A 94 10.18 14.45 -6.84
N GLN A 95 9.06 14.15 -6.17
CA GLN A 95 7.78 14.81 -6.46
C GLN A 95 7.70 16.24 -5.90
N ASP A 96 6.73 17.02 -6.41
CA ASP A 96 6.35 18.29 -5.80
C ASP A 96 5.86 18.03 -4.35
N PRO A 97 6.43 18.70 -3.33
CA PRO A 97 5.99 18.55 -1.94
C PRO A 97 4.52 18.94 -1.69
N LEU A 98 3.89 19.69 -2.61
CA LEU A 98 2.49 20.09 -2.54
C LEU A 98 1.54 19.03 -3.15
N GLU A 99 2.07 18.11 -3.94
CA GLU A 99 1.29 17.03 -4.56
C GLU A 99 1.18 15.81 -3.63
N PRO A 100 0.00 15.18 -3.51
CA PRO A 100 -0.13 13.94 -2.78
C PRO A 100 0.62 12.81 -3.49
N ALA A 101 1.22 11.92 -2.68
CA ALA A 101 1.73 10.64 -3.17
C ALA A 101 0.69 9.55 -2.94
N HIS A 102 0.46 8.71 -3.94
CA HIS A 102 -0.49 7.61 -3.87
C HIS A 102 0.24 6.27 -3.94
N LEU A 103 -0.12 5.34 -3.04
CA LEU A 103 0.25 3.94 -3.12
C LEU A 103 -1.02 3.13 -3.39
N TYR A 104 -1.17 2.64 -4.62
CA TYR A 104 -2.29 1.79 -4.99
C TYR A 104 -1.90 0.32 -4.84
N VAL A 105 -2.51 -0.37 -3.88
CA VAL A 105 -2.25 -1.79 -3.63
C VAL A 105 -3.38 -2.61 -4.22
N HIS A 106 -3.07 -3.59 -5.07
CA HIS A 106 -4.11 -4.45 -5.62
C HIS A 106 -3.87 -5.93 -5.46
N CYS A 107 -4.96 -6.63 -5.17
CA CYS A 107 -5.09 -8.04 -5.46
C CYS A 107 -6.23 -8.25 -6.46
N TRP A 108 -6.56 -9.49 -6.80
CA TRP A 108 -7.57 -9.74 -7.83
C TRP A 108 -8.95 -9.17 -7.47
N TYR A 109 -9.39 -9.38 -6.22
CA TYR A 109 -10.71 -8.94 -5.74
C TYR A 109 -10.68 -7.76 -4.75
N GLY A 110 -9.51 -7.35 -4.26
CA GLY A 110 -9.35 -6.24 -3.30
C GLY A 110 -9.80 -6.53 -1.87
N ARG A 111 -10.02 -7.81 -1.50
CA ARG A 111 -10.64 -8.19 -0.22
C ARG A 111 -9.67 -8.64 0.89
N HIS A 112 -8.65 -9.42 0.55
CA HIS A 112 -7.78 -10.07 1.56
C HIS A 112 -6.36 -9.49 1.61
N ARG A 113 -5.74 -9.28 0.44
CA ARG A 113 -4.30 -8.99 0.31
C ARG A 113 -3.94 -7.52 0.14
N GLY A 114 -4.92 -6.67 -0.17
CA GLY A 114 -4.74 -5.23 -0.18
C GLY A 114 -6.01 -4.65 0.40
N VAL A 115 -6.03 -4.35 1.69
CA VAL A 115 -7.13 -3.60 2.29
C VAL A 115 -6.53 -2.39 2.98
N ASP A 116 -7.02 -1.23 2.61
CA ASP A 116 -6.67 0.03 3.22
C ASP A 116 -7.48 0.26 4.50
N ARG A 117 -6.86 0.90 5.50
CA ARG A 117 -7.46 1.29 6.78
C ARG A 117 -7.95 2.73 6.80
N THR A 118 -7.79 3.50 5.71
CA THR A 118 -8.18 4.92 5.68
C THR A 118 -9.60 5.19 5.14
N ALA A 119 -10.32 4.15 4.73
CA ALA A 119 -11.74 4.22 4.38
C ALA A 119 -12.63 3.99 5.62
N GLU A 120 -12.69 4.97 6.52
CA GLU A 120 -13.77 5.14 7.52
C GLU A 120 -14.59 6.39 7.21
#